data_AF-A0A3B9PKP8-F1
#
_entry.id   AF-A0A3B9PKP8-F1
#
_cell.length_a   1.000
_cell.length_b   1.000
_cell.length_c   1.000
_cell.angle_alpha   90.00
_cell.angle_beta   90.00
_cell.angle_gamma   90.00
#
_symmetry.space_group_name_H-M   'P 1'
#
loop_
_entity.id
_entity.type
_entity.pdbx_description
1 polymer ?
#
loop_
_entity_poly.entity_id
_entity_poly.type
_entity_poly.pdbx_seq_one_letter_code
_entity_poly.pdbx_strand_id
1 'polypeptide(L)' 'TAPYMHDGSLPTLEAVVEYYDRGGAGAPGQSPLIAPLQLSAAERAALVAFLRSLSGRLPKPESAHPGDRR' A
#
# COMPACT_ATOMS: atom_id res chain seq x y z
N THR A 1 -2.02 7.26 -0.69
CA THR A 1 -2.26 6.90 -2.11
C THR A 1 -0.97 7.09 -2.88
N ALA A 2 -0.86 6.54 -4.09
CA ALA A 2 0.34 6.59 -4.92
C ALA A 2 0.97 8.01 -5.00
N PRO A 3 2.31 8.12 -5.14
CA PRO A 3 3.27 7.01 -5.18
C PRO A 3 3.43 6.30 -3.83
N TYR A 4 3.92 5.06 -3.86
CA TYR A 4 4.08 4.16 -2.72
C TYR A 4 5.54 4.11 -2.25
N MET A 5 5.77 3.46 -1.10
CA MET A 5 6.99 3.54 -0.28
C MET A 5 7.17 4.88 0.41
N HIS A 6 8.05 4.94 1.41
CA HIS A 6 8.32 6.15 2.20
C HIS A 6 9.02 7.24 1.39
N ASP A 7 9.67 6.86 0.29
CA ASP A 7 10.41 7.72 -0.63
C ASP A 7 9.67 7.96 -1.97
N GLY A 8 8.49 7.38 -2.15
CA GLY A 8 7.73 7.48 -3.39
C GLY A 8 8.33 6.71 -4.57
N SER A 9 9.21 5.74 -4.32
CA SER A 9 9.94 5.01 -5.37
C SER A 9 9.05 4.13 -6.27
N LEU A 10 7.87 3.71 -5.80
CA LEU A 10 7.03 2.76 -6.54
C LEU A 10 5.71 3.41 -7.01
N PRO A 11 5.40 3.35 -8.32
CA PRO A 11 4.26 4.10 -8.86
C PRO A 11 2.91 3.41 -8.62
N THR A 12 2.89 2.09 -8.46
CA THR A 12 1.67 1.27 -8.42
C THR A 12 1.68 0.28 -7.26
N LEU A 13 0.49 -0.19 -6.88
CA LEU A 13 0.35 -1.16 -5.79
C LEU A 13 0.87 -2.54 -6.23
N GLU A 14 0.73 -2.84 -7.52
CA GLU A 14 1.29 -3.99 -8.21
C GLU A 14 2.81 -4.02 -8.07
N ALA A 15 3.49 -2.86 -8.25
CA ALA A 15 4.94 -2.77 -8.08
C ALA A 15 5.37 -3.01 -6.62
N VAL A 16 4.56 -2.63 -5.64
CA VAL A 16 4.82 -2.95 -4.23
C VAL A 16 4.72 -4.44 -3.98
N VAL A 17 3.68 -5.10 -4.50
CA VAL A 17 3.51 -6.55 -4.36
C VAL A 17 4.66 -7.30 -5.03
N GLU A 18 5.05 -6.91 -6.24
CA GLU A 18 6.18 -7.49 -6.97
C GLU A 18 7.51 -7.30 -6.22
N TYR A 19 7.72 -6.13 -5.62
CA TYR A 19 8.90 -5.84 -4.81
C TYR A 19 9.07 -6.81 -3.62
N TYR A 20 7.98 -7.18 -2.94
CA TYR A 20 8.04 -8.14 -1.84
C TYR A 20 8.03 -9.59 -2.32
N ASP A 21 7.37 -9.89 -3.44
CA ASP A 21 7.40 -11.24 -4.04
C ASP A 21 8.82 -11.69 -4.40
N ARG A 22 9.69 -10.75 -4.80
CA ARG A 22 11.12 -11.00 -5.04
C ARG A 22 12.02 -10.95 -3.79
N GLY A 23 11.46 -10.75 -2.60
CA GLY A 23 12.23 -10.65 -1.34
C GLY A 23 12.85 -9.28 -1.05
N GLY A 24 12.28 -8.20 -1.60
CA GLY A 24 12.72 -6.83 -1.35
C GLY A 24 13.92 -6.39 -2.20
N ALA A 25 14.73 -5.46 -1.65
CA ALA A 25 15.94 -4.94 -2.30
C ALA A 25 17.25 -5.35 -1.61
N GLY A 26 17.18 -6.12 -0.51
CA GLY A 26 18.38 -6.49 0.25
C GLY A 26 19.04 -5.30 0.92
N ALA A 27 18.25 -4.33 1.38
CA ALA A 27 18.77 -3.13 2.03
C ALA A 27 19.52 -3.49 3.34
N PRO A 28 20.52 -2.68 3.77
CA PRO A 28 21.16 -2.87 5.06
C PRO A 28 20.13 -2.91 6.20
N GLY A 29 20.19 -3.96 7.03
CA GLY A 29 19.23 -4.17 8.12
C GLY A 29 17.89 -4.78 7.71
N GLN A 30 17.73 -5.23 6.46
CA GLN A 30 16.55 -5.97 6.04
C GLN A 30 16.39 -7.24 6.90
N SER A 31 15.17 -7.46 7.40
CA SER A 31 14.85 -8.68 8.15
C SER A 31 15.03 -9.93 7.28
N PRO A 32 15.59 -11.03 7.81
CA PRO A 32 15.72 -12.29 7.08
C PRO A 32 14.37 -12.92 6.72
N LEU A 33 13.27 -12.45 7.32
CA LEU A 33 11.91 -12.88 6.97
C LEU A 33 11.42 -12.27 5.64
N ILE A 34 12.07 -11.22 5.15
CA ILE A 34 11.78 -10.67 3.82
C ILE A 34 12.58 -11.48 2.80
N ALA A 35 11.93 -12.51 2.28
CA ALA A 35 12.47 -13.47 1.32
C ALA A 35 11.48 -13.65 0.15
N PRO A 36 11.92 -14.21 -0.99
CA PRO A 36 11.03 -14.45 -2.13
C PRO A 36 9.80 -15.28 -1.73
N LEU A 37 8.62 -14.83 -2.13
CA LEU A 37 7.34 -15.48 -1.81
C LEU A 37 6.89 -16.46 -2.90
N GLN A 38 7.39 -16.28 -4.13
CA GLN A 38 7.10 -17.11 -5.30
C GLN A 38 5.60 -17.17 -5.63
N LEU A 39 4.92 -16.03 -5.52
CA LEU A 39 3.50 -15.92 -5.80
C LEU A 39 3.22 -16.14 -7.29
N SER A 40 2.17 -16.89 -7.57
CA SER A 40 1.63 -16.99 -8.92
C SER A 40 1.04 -15.65 -9.38
N ALA A 41 0.82 -15.52 -10.70
CA ALA A 41 0.13 -14.35 -11.25
C ALA A 41 -1.27 -14.15 -10.63
N ALA A 42 -1.99 -15.25 -10.37
CA ALA A 42 -3.33 -15.20 -9.77
C ALA A 42 -3.29 -14.73 -8.31
N GLU A 43 -2.34 -15.21 -7.51
CA GLU A 43 -2.19 -14.79 -6.11
C GLU A 43 -1.80 -13.32 -5.98
N ARG A 44 -0.88 -12.84 -6.83
CA ARG A 44 -0.53 -11.41 -6.89
C ARG A 44 -1.74 -10.55 -7.22
N ALA A 45 -2.53 -10.94 -8.22
CA ALA A 45 -3.75 -10.23 -8.59
C ALA A 45 -4.79 -10.22 -7.45
N ALA A 46 -4.96 -11.36 -6.77
CA ALA A 46 -5.87 -11.47 -5.62
C ALA A 46 -5.42 -10.58 -4.45
N LEU A 47 -4.11 -10.55 -4.15
CA LEU A 47 -3.56 -9.69 -3.09
C LEU A 47 -3.75 -8.21 -3.41
N VAL A 48 -3.48 -7.79 -4.65
CA VAL A 48 -3.73 -6.41 -5.09
C VAL A 48 -5.22 -6.07 -4.97
N ALA A 49 -6.11 -6.96 -5.38
CA ALA A 49 -7.56 -6.75 -5.25
C ALA A 49 -7.98 -6.61 -3.78
N PHE A 50 -7.44 -7.44 -2.90
CA PHE A 50 -7.66 -7.34 -1.46
C PHE A 50 -7.18 -6.00 -0.90
N LEU A 51 -5.94 -5.58 -1.20
CA LEU A 51 -5.41 -4.30 -0.71
C LEU A 51 -6.21 -3.10 -1.22
N ARG A 52 -6.74 -3.17 -2.46
CA ARG A 52 -7.65 -2.15 -3.01
C ARG A 52 -8.98 -2.10 -2.26
N SER A 53 -9.48 -3.23 -1.75
CA SER A 53 -10.75 -3.26 -1.00
C SER A 53 -10.66 -2.58 0.38
N LEU A 54 -9.45 -2.48 0.95
CA LEU A 54 -9.18 -1.75 2.19
C LEU A 54 -9.27 -0.22 2.02
N SER A 55 -9.46 0.27 0.79
CA SER A 55 -9.63 1.69 0.52
C SER A 55 -11.11 2.09 0.67
N GLY A 56 -11.42 2.86 1.70
CA GLY A 56 -12.73 3.48 1.91
C GLY A 56 -12.79 4.92 1.40
N ARG A 57 -13.99 5.39 1.02
CA ARG A 57 -14.24 6.81 0.83
C ARG A 57 -14.33 7.44 2.22
N LEU A 58 -13.44 8.38 2.56
CA LEU A 58 -13.62 9.15 3.79
C LEU A 58 -14.99 9.83 3.73
N PRO A 59 -15.79 9.78 4.81
CA PRO A 59 -17.02 10.55 4.87
C PRO A 59 -16.67 12.02 4.61
N LYS A 60 -17.48 12.69 3.78
CA LYS A 60 -17.31 14.12 3.52
C LYS A 60 -17.26 14.81 4.89
N PRO A 61 -16.22 15.61 5.22
CA PRO A 61 -16.19 16.30 6.50
C PRO A 61 -17.50 17.08 6.62
N GLU A 62 -18.26 16.75 7.66
CA GLU A 62 -19.49 17.46 7.96
C GLU A 62 -19.10 18.94 8.08
N SER A 63 -19.67 19.76 7.20
CA SER A 63 -19.41 21.18 7.14
C SER A 63 -19.56 21.75 8.54
N ALA A 64 -18.48 22.33 9.07
CA ALA A 64 -18.39 22.89 10.40
C ALA A 64 -19.67 23.67 10.72
N HIS A 65 -20.33 23.30 11.83
CA HIS A 65 -21.49 24.02 12.33
C HIS A 65 -21.09 25.49 12.55
N PRO A 66 -21.73 26.46 11.87
CA PRO A 66 -21.39 27.87 12.05
C PRO A 66 -22.01 28.33 13.38
N GLY A 67 -21.31 28.09 14.48
CA GLY A 67 -21.87 28.33 15.82
C GLY A 67 -20.91 28.83 16.89
N ASP A 68 -19.60 28.89 16.64
CA ASP A 68 -18.65 29.34 17.67
C ASP A 68 -18.23 30.81 17.44
N ARG A 69 -19.12 31.71 17.88
CA ARG A 69 -18.78 33.08 18.29
C ARG A 69 -19.68 33.44 19.46
N ARG A 70 -19.19 33.28 20.70
CA ARG A 70 -19.37 34.24 21.80
C ARG A 70 -18.26 34.10 22.83
#